data_AF-A0A955WPK7-F1
#
_entry.id   AF-A0A955WPK7-F1
#
_cell.length_a   1.000
_cell.length_b   1.000
_cell.length_c   1.000
_cell.angle_alpha   90.00
_cell.angle_beta   90.00
_cell.angle_gamma   90.00
#
_symmetry.space_group_name_H-M   'P 1'
#
loop_
_entity.id
_entity.type
_entity.pdbx_description
1 polymer ?
#
loop_
_entity_poly.entity_id
_entity_poly.type
_entity_poly.pdbx_seq_one_letter_code
_entity_poly.pdbx_strand_id
1 'polypeptide(L)' 'MGTGRSLRLRPRPLTRWVPCKKCQGFGYVNLGKLCGTCRGFGQIWVDD' A
#
# COMPACT_ATOMS: atom_id res chain seq x y z
N MET A 1 -34.37 11.77 -16.60
CA MET A 1 -33.17 12.59 -16.31
C MET A 1 -32.62 12.15 -14.95
N GLY A 2 -31.32 11.86 -14.85
CA GLY A 2 -30.64 11.57 -13.57
C GLY A 2 -29.81 10.29 -13.56
N THR A 3 -28.71 10.23 -14.31
CA THR A 3 -27.68 9.19 -14.15
C THR A 3 -26.94 9.44 -12.82
N GLY A 4 -27.27 8.68 -11.78
CA GLY A 4 -26.53 8.65 -10.53
C GLY A 4 -25.13 8.11 -10.79
N ARG A 5 -24.19 9.01 -11.11
CA ARG A 5 -22.78 8.69 -11.34
C ARG A 5 -22.25 7.99 -10.09
N SER A 6 -21.76 6.76 -10.27
CA SER A 6 -20.89 6.10 -9.31
C SER A 6 -19.74 7.05 -8.97
N LEU A 7 -19.86 7.76 -7.85
CA LEU A 7 -18.72 8.36 -7.17
C LEU A 7 -17.89 7.20 -6.64
N ARG A 8 -17.12 6.58 -7.54
CA ARG A 8 -15.92 5.83 -7.16
C ARG A 8 -15.10 6.85 -6.40
N LEU A 9 -15.19 6.81 -5.08
CA LEU A 9 -14.34 7.55 -4.16
C LEU A 9 -12.90 7.26 -4.59
N ARG A 10 -12.33 8.12 -5.44
CA ARG A 10 -10.89 8.22 -5.62
C ARG A 10 -10.43 8.81 -4.30
N PRO A 11 -9.86 8.01 -3.37
CA PRO A 11 -9.38 8.57 -2.13
C PRO A 11 -8.32 9.59 -2.52
N ARG A 12 -8.35 10.75 -1.86
CA ARG A 12 -7.31 11.77 -1.90
C ARG A 12 -5.91 11.13 -1.91
N PRO A 13 -4.89 11.75 -2.53
CA PRO A 13 -3.53 11.22 -2.45
C PRO A 13 -3.13 11.17 -0.98
N LEU A 14 -3.17 9.96 -0.41
CA LEU A 14 -2.83 9.70 0.97
C LEU A 14 -1.34 9.48 0.99
N THR A 15 -0.57 10.56 1.11
CA THR A 15 0.85 10.49 1.43
C THR A 15 1.01 9.91 2.83
N ARG A 16 1.20 8.59 2.90
CA ARG A 16 1.31 7.87 4.17
C ARG A 16 2.18 6.64 4.03
N TRP A 17 2.76 6.25 5.15
CA TRP A 17 3.32 4.90 5.30
C TRP A 17 2.17 3.90 5.30
N VAL A 18 2.15 3.03 4.28
CA VAL A 18 1.23 1.89 4.24
C VAL A 18 2.02 0.60 4.48
N PRO A 19 1.42 -0.40 5.13
CA PRO A 19 2.05 -1.71 5.27
C PRO A 19 2.35 -2.28 3.89
N CYS A 20 3.57 -2.78 3.72
CA CYS A 20 4.01 -3.38 2.48
C CYS A 20 3.21 -4.67 2.26
N LYS A 21 2.37 -4.69 1.22
CA LYS A 21 1.51 -5.84 0.90
C LYS A 21 2.30 -7.13 0.69
N LYS A 22 3.54 -7.04 0.21
CA LYS A 22 4.35 -8.21 -0.14
C LYS A 22 4.89 -8.96 1.07
N CYS A 23 5.21 -8.25 2.16
CA CYS A 23 5.63 -8.84 3.43
C CYS A 23 4.61 -8.62 4.54
N GLN A 24 3.40 -8.16 4.21
CA GLN A 24 2.30 -7.93 5.15
C GLN A 24 2.67 -7.11 6.40
N GLY A 25 3.61 -6.17 6.30
CA GLY A 25 4.06 -5.38 7.45
C GLY A 25 5.32 -5.91 8.15
N PHE A 26 5.76 -7.13 7.87
CA PHE A 26 6.84 -7.77 8.63
C PHE A 26 8.25 -7.38 8.21
N GLY A 27 8.43 -6.87 6.99
CA GLY A 27 9.76 -6.51 6.45
C GLY A 27 10.52 -7.68 5.81
N TYR A 28 10.08 -8.92 6.02
CA TYR A 28 10.69 -10.13 5.47
C TYR A 28 9.64 -10.99 4.74
N VAL A 29 10.08 -11.77 3.76
CA VAL A 29 9.29 -12.73 2.98
C VAL A 29 9.99 -14.09 3.04
N ASN A 30 9.25 -15.21 3.05
CA ASN A 30 9.78 -16.59 2.99
C ASN A 30 11.01 -16.87 3.90
N LEU A 31 10.77 -17.42 5.10
CA LEU A 31 11.83 -17.92 6.01
C LEU A 31 12.93 -16.89 6.32
N GLY A 32 12.60 -15.60 6.35
CA GLY A 32 13.52 -14.53 6.76
C GLY A 32 14.26 -13.82 5.62
N LYS A 33 13.94 -14.07 4.34
CA LYS A 33 14.51 -13.28 3.24
C LYS A 33 13.99 -11.84 3.32
N LEU A 34 14.88 -10.87 3.23
CA LEU A 34 14.51 -9.45 3.30
C LEU A 34 13.53 -9.08 2.17
N CYS A 35 12.45 -8.39 2.52
CA CYS A 35 11.44 -8.00 1.53
C CYS A 35 12.02 -6.90 0.63
N GLY A 36 12.26 -7.21 -0.65
CA GLY A 36 12.83 -6.25 -1.59
C GLY A 36 11.96 -5.01 -1.85
N THR A 37 10.64 -5.12 -1.68
CA THR A 37 9.70 -4.01 -1.93
C THR A 37 9.78 -2.93 -0.87
N CYS A 38 9.79 -3.31 0.41
CA CYS A 38 9.95 -2.36 1.51
C CYS A 38 11.36 -2.35 2.08
N ARG A 39 12.32 -3.03 1.45
CA ARG A 39 13.73 -3.12 1.88
C ARG A 39 13.90 -3.42 3.37
N GLY A 40 13.07 -4.30 3.94
CA GLY A 40 13.15 -4.67 5.36
C GLY A 40 12.32 -3.80 6.31
N PHE A 41 11.79 -2.66 5.87
CA PHE A 41 11.06 -1.73 6.73
C PHE A 41 9.64 -2.20 7.11
N GLY A 42 9.07 -3.13 6.36
CA GLY A 42 7.69 -3.60 6.58
C GLY A 42 6.62 -2.67 6.01
N GLN A 43 6.96 -1.42 5.73
CA GLN A 43 6.06 -0.40 5.21
C GLN A 43 6.71 0.38 4.06
N ILE A 44 5.88 0.96 3.19
CA ILE A 44 6.30 1.75 2.03
C ILE A 44 5.62 3.10 2.08
N TRP A 45 6.34 4.14 1.67
CA TRP A 45 5.76 5.45 1.42
C TRP A 45 5.00 5.38 0.10
N VAL A 46 3.71 5.70 0.13
CA VAL A 46 2.91 5.84 -1.08
C VAL A 46 2.61 7.32 -1.25
N ASP A 47 3.09 7.85 -2.35
CA ASP A 47 2.80 9.17 -2.89
C ASP A 47 2.03 8.86 -4.19
N ASP A 48 0.73 9.16 -4.26
CA ASP A 48 -0.13 8.95 -5.44
C ASP A 48 -0.20 10.24 -6.26
#